data_AF-A0A820QBT4-F1
#
_entry.id   AF-A0A820QBT4-F1
#
_cell.length_a   1.000
_cell.length_b   1.000
_cell.length_c   1.000
_cell.angle_alpha   90.00
_cell.angle_beta   90.00
_cell.angle_gamma   90.00
#
_symmetry.space_group_name_H-M   'P 1'
#
loop_
_entity.id
_entity.type
_entity.pdbx_description
1 polymer ?
#
loop_
_entity_poly.entity_id
_entity_poly.type
_entity_poly.pdbx_seq_one_letter_code
_entity_poly.pdbx_strand_id
1 'polypeptide(L)'
;MATSLAEAQQNMSLYGLSTFLAFGTIGNVLLICILVQRTHRRNSCSLYLLSATIVNLILIECILPVGVYSAKSVDPQNVSLTWCKIRR
;
A
#
# COMPACT_ATOMS: atom_id res chain seq x y z
N MET A 1 1.77 -15.66 -29.09
CA MET A 1 2.16 -16.50 -27.94
C MET A 1 2.80 -15.64 -26.83
N ALA A 2 2.13 -14.54 -26.44
CA ALA A 2 2.63 -13.55 -25.46
C ALA A 2 1.56 -13.15 -24.42
N THR A 3 0.37 -13.74 -24.48
CA THR A 3 -0.77 -13.44 -23.61
C THR A 3 -0.63 -14.02 -22.20
N SER A 4 0.10 -15.15 -22.05
CA SER A 4 0.28 -15.83 -20.77
C SER A 4 1.08 -15.04 -19.73
N LEU A 5 2.11 -14.29 -20.15
CA LEU A 5 2.90 -13.46 -19.24
C LEU A 5 2.10 -12.25 -18.74
N ALA A 6 1.35 -11.61 -19.64
CA ALA A 6 0.54 -10.44 -19.31
C ALA A 6 -0.59 -10.80 -18.34
N GLU A 7 -1.28 -11.92 -18.57
CA GLU A 7 -2.33 -12.43 -17.68
C GLU A 7 -1.77 -12.87 -16.32
N ALA A 8 -0.61 -13.53 -16.31
CA ALA A 8 0.07 -13.90 -15.06
C ALA A 8 0.46 -12.67 -14.23
N GLN A 9 0.98 -11.62 -14.87
CA GLN A 9 1.36 -10.38 -14.21
C GLN A 9 0.14 -9.61 -13.68
N GLN A 10 -0.98 -9.63 -14.41
CA GLN A 10 -2.22 -8.99 -13.96
C GLN A 10 -2.83 -9.72 -12.76
N ASN A 11 -2.85 -11.06 -12.78
CA ASN A 11 -3.31 -11.86 -11.66
C ASN A 11 -2.39 -11.72 -10.43
N MET A 12 -1.07 -11.73 -10.62
CA MET A 12 -0.12 -11.45 -9.53
C MET A 12 -0.32 -10.06 -8.95
N SER A 13 -0.59 -9.04 -9.78
CA SER A 13 -0.84 -7.69 -9.29
C SER A 13 -2.16 -7.62 -8.51
N LEU A 14 -3.24 -8.21 -9.00
CA LEU A 14 -4.54 -8.17 -8.32
C LEU A 14 -4.51 -8.93 -6.98
N TYR A 15 -4.08 -10.19 -6.98
CA TYR A 15 -4.06 -11.00 -5.77
C TYR A 15 -2.90 -10.64 -4.84
N GLY A 16 -1.72 -10.34 -5.39
CA GLY A 16 -0.54 -9.94 -4.64
C GLY A 16 -0.72 -8.58 -3.97
N LEU A 17 -1.22 -7.55 -4.68
CA LEU A 17 -1.46 -6.25 -4.06
C LEU A 17 -2.60 -6.30 -3.05
N SER A 18 -3.68 -7.06 -3.32
CA SER A 18 -4.79 -7.17 -2.37
C SER A 18 -4.39 -7.89 -1.08
N THR A 19 -3.59 -8.96 -1.18
CA THR A 19 -3.07 -9.66 0.01
C THR A 19 -2.06 -8.79 0.76
N PHE A 20 -1.18 -8.09 0.06
CA PHE A 20 -0.24 -7.15 0.68
C PHE A 20 -0.95 -6.00 1.38
N LEU A 21 -2.05 -5.48 0.80
CA LEU A 21 -2.90 -4.47 1.44
C LEU A 21 -3.53 -5.01 2.73
N ALA A 22 -4.14 -6.20 2.70
CA ALA A 22 -4.77 -6.79 3.87
C ALA A 22 -3.74 -7.08 4.99
N PHE A 23 -2.62 -7.74 4.68
CA PHE A 23 -1.59 -8.04 5.68
C PHE A 23 -0.86 -6.78 6.15
N GLY A 24 -0.58 -5.84 5.25
CA GLY A 24 0.08 -4.58 5.55
C GLY A 24 -0.76 -3.70 6.47
N THR A 25 -2.06 -3.59 6.22
CA THR A 25 -2.98 -2.84 7.10
C THR A 25 -3.10 -3.48 8.47
N ILE A 26 -3.35 -4.79 8.55
CA ILE A 26 -3.45 -5.52 9.82
C ILE A 26 -2.15 -5.39 10.63
N GLY A 27 -0.99 -5.61 10.00
CA GLY A 27 0.31 -5.52 10.65
C GLY A 27 0.62 -4.12 11.19
N ASN A 28 0.37 -3.07 10.39
CA ASN A 28 0.57 -1.70 10.85
C ASN A 28 -0.43 -1.30 11.96
N VAL A 29 -1.69 -1.74 11.89
CA VAL A 29 -2.70 -1.48 12.95
C VAL A 29 -2.28 -2.15 14.27
N LEU A 30 -1.87 -3.42 14.23
CA LEU A 30 -1.36 -4.13 15.41
C LEU A 30 -0.14 -3.42 16.01
N LEU A 31 0.80 -2.99 15.17
CA LEU A 31 2.01 -2.30 15.61
C LEU A 31 1.69 -0.94 16.25
N ILE A 32 0.74 -0.19 15.68
CA ILE A 32 0.22 1.05 16.28
C ILE A 32 -0.43 0.76 17.64
N CYS A 33 -1.27 -0.27 17.74
CA CYS A 33 -1.91 -0.65 19.00
C CYS A 33 -0.88 -0.99 20.10
N ILE A 34 0.20 -1.67 19.75
CA ILE A 34 1.29 -2.01 20.69
C ILE A 34 2.06 -0.76 21.10
N LEU A 35 2.47 0.07 20.13
CA LEU A 35 3.31 1.26 20.38
C LEU A 35 2.57 2.41 21.07
N VAL A 36 1.23 2.48 20.95
CA VAL A 36 0.39 3.46 21.66
C VAL A 36 0.33 3.18 23.17
N GLN A 37 0.58 1.94 23.60
CA GLN A 37 0.55 1.58 25.03
C GLN A 37 1.54 2.42 25.84
N ARG A 38 1.05 2.95 26.97
CA ARG A 38 1.80 3.89 27.84
C ARG A 38 3.14 3.32 28.31
N THR A 39 3.23 2.00 28.43
CA THR A 39 4.44 1.26 28.81
C THR A 39 5.58 1.44 27.79
N HIS A 40 5.26 1.52 26.50
CA HIS A 40 6.24 1.65 25.40
C HIS A 40 6.55 3.10 25.01
N ARG A 41 5.72 4.08 25.42
CA ARG A 41 5.90 5.51 25.09
C ARG A 41 7.01 6.23 25.88
N ARG A 42 7.71 5.54 26.77
CA ARG A 42 8.86 6.09 27.51
C ARG A 42 10.15 6.17 26.69
N ASN A 43 10.24 5.44 25.57
CA ASN A 43 11.41 5.43 24.71
C ASN A 43 11.17 6.29 23.47
N SER A 44 12.02 7.28 23.21
CA SER A 44 11.95 8.14 22.02
C SER A 44 11.95 7.32 20.72
N CYS A 45 12.67 6.19 20.68
CA CYS A 45 12.69 5.28 19.53
C CYS A 45 11.30 4.70 19.19
N SER A 46 10.48 4.44 20.21
CA SER A 46 9.11 3.92 20.05
C SER A 46 8.19 4.94 19.36
N LEU A 47 8.37 6.24 19.64
CA LEU A 47 7.61 7.31 19.00
C LEU A 47 8.01 7.50 17.53
N TYR A 48 9.30 7.37 17.20
CA TYR A 48 9.78 7.37 15.82
C TYR A 48 9.25 6.16 15.04
N LEU A 49 9.25 4.98 15.67
CA LEU A 49 8.69 3.79 15.05
C LEU A 49 7.19 3.96 14.82
N LEU A 50 6.45 4.53 15.78
CA LEU A 50 5.02 4.82 15.65
C LEU A 50 4.74 5.77 14.49
N SER A 51 5.47 6.89 14.37
CA SER A 51 5.26 7.84 13.27
C SER A 51 5.59 7.23 11.91
N ALA A 52 6.67 6.45 11.81
CA ALA A 52 7.01 5.72 10.58
C ALA A 52 5.92 4.70 10.21
N THR A 53 5.35 4.00 11.20
CA THR A 53 4.26 3.03 10.98
C THR A 53 2.99 3.70 10.47
N ILE A 54 2.66 4.88 11.00
CA ILE A 54 1.49 5.67 10.55
C ILE A 54 1.70 6.14 9.10
N VAL A 55 2.88 6.66 8.76
CA VAL A 55 3.22 7.07 7.39
C VAL A 55 3.17 5.87 6.44
N ASN A 56 3.65 4.71 6.88
CA ASN A 56 3.60 3.48 6.10
C ASN A 56 2.15 3.02 5.84
N LEU A 57 1.26 3.14 6.83
CA LEU A 57 -0.16 2.83 6.68
C LEU A 57 -0.82 3.77 5.66
N ILE A 58 -0.53 5.08 5.72
CA ILE A 58 -1.03 6.05 4.74
C ILE A 58 -0.51 5.74 3.33
N LEU A 59 0.77 5.41 3.18
CA LEU A 59 1.36 5.02 1.89
C LEU A 59 0.70 3.78 1.31
N ILE A 60 0.46 2.76 2.12
CA ILE A 60 -0.21 1.53 1.69
C ILE A 60 -1.64 1.84 1.23
N GLU A 61 -2.39 2.62 2.01
CA GLU A 61 -3.76 3.03 1.68
C GLU A 61 -3.86 3.98 0.48
N CYS A 62 -2.81 4.73 0.14
CA CYS A 62 -2.83 5.62 -1.04
C CYS A 62 -2.31 4.97 -2.31
N ILE A 63 -1.22 4.19 -2.25
CA ILE A 63 -0.54 3.68 -3.44
C ILE A 63 -1.17 2.37 -3.95
N LEU A 64 -1.50 1.45 -3.04
CA LEU A 64 -1.99 0.13 -3.45
C LEU A 64 -3.39 0.15 -4.08
N PRO A 65 -4.40 0.89 -3.59
CA PRO A 65 -5.69 0.93 -4.27
C PRO A 65 -5.61 1.56 -5.65
N VAL A 66 -4.66 2.47 -5.89
CA VAL A 66 -4.37 2.97 -7.24
C VAL A 66 -3.81 1.86 -8.12
N GLY A 67 -2.87 1.05 -7.60
CA GLY A 67 -2.33 -0.10 -8.31
C GLY A 67 -3.40 -1.14 -8.66
N VAL A 68 -4.31 -1.43 -7.73
CA VAL A 68 -5.45 -2.35 -7.93
C VAL A 68 -6.44 -1.76 -8.94
N TYR A 69 -6.74 -0.46 -8.88
CA TYR A 69 -7.62 0.21 -9.84
C TYR A 69 -7.02 0.22 -11.25
N SER A 70 -5.71 0.46 -11.36
CA SER A 70 -4.96 0.39 -12.62
C SER A 70 -4.90 -1.03 -13.20
N ALA A 71 -4.95 -2.07 -12.36
CA ALA A 71 -4.93 -3.46 -12.82
C ALA A 71 -6.32 -3.94 -13.28
N LYS A 72 -7.40 -3.27 -12.83
CA LYS A 72 -8.79 -3.66 -13.09
C LYS A 72 -9.50 -2.83 -14.15
N SER A 73 -9.00 -1.63 -14.49
CA SER A 73 -9.62 -0.71 -15.44
C SER A 73 -8.61 -0.14 -16.43
N VAL A 74 -9.11 0.21 -17.63
CA VAL A 74 -8.40 0.83 -18.76
C VAL A 74 -7.39 1.87 -18.28
N ASP A 75 -6.18 1.82 -18.85
CA ASP A 75 -5.00 2.63 -18.51
C ASP A 75 -5.32 3.90 -17.71
N PRO A 76 -4.86 4.05 -16.45
CA PRO A 76 -5.11 5.24 -15.63
C PRO A 76 -4.51 6.52 -16.23
N GLN A 77 -3.69 6.39 -17.28
CA GLN A 77 -3.19 7.48 -18.09
C GLN A 77 -4.31 8.24 -18.84
N ASN A 78 -5.43 7.58 -19.13
CA ASN A 78 -6.54 8.17 -19.86
C ASN A 78 -7.58 8.84 -18.96
N VAL A 79 -7.53 8.59 -17.64
CA VAL A 79 -8.58 9.02 -16.69
C VAL A 79 -8.22 10.32 -15.95
N SER A 80 -6.94 10.63 -15.74
CA SER A 80 -6.57 11.94 -15.18
C SER A 80 -5.16 12.40 -15.55
N LEU A 81 -5.07 13.64 -16.05
CA LEU A 81 -3.83 14.36 -16.34
C LEU A 81 -2.89 14.44 -15.11
N THR A 82 -3.46 14.44 -13.91
CA THR A 82 -2.72 14.51 -12.64
C THR A 82 -1.88 13.25 -12.39
N TRP A 83 -2.41 12.07 -12.69
CA TRP A 83 -1.69 10.79 -12.53
C TRP A 83 -0.54 10.64 -13.53
N CYS A 84 -0.69 11.16 -14.75
CA CYS A 84 0.40 11.18 -15.74
C CYS A 84 1.59 12.04 -15.27
N LYS A 85 1.33 13.08 -14.47
CA LYS A 85 2.34 14.03 -13.98
C LYS A 85 3.06 13.56 -12.71
N ILE A 86 2.49 12.62 -11.96
CA ILE A 86 3.09 12.02 -10.76
C ILE A 86 4.05 10.87 -11.13
N ARG A 87 3.81 10.20 -12.26
CA ARG A 87 4.64 9.07 -12.73
C ARG A 87 5.85 9.48 -13.56
N ARG A 88 5.91 10.73 -14.04
CA ARG A 88 7.00 11.28 -14.86
C ARG A 88 7.81 12.27 -14.04
#